data_AF-A0A0H4A7W1-F1
#
_entry.id   AF-A0A0H4A7W1-F1
#
_cell.length_a   1.000
_cell.length_b   1.000
_cell.length_c   1.000
_cell.angle_alpha   90.00
_cell.angle_beta   90.00
_cell.angle_gamma   90.00
#
_symmetry.space_group_name_H-M   'P 1'
#
loop_
_entity.id
_entity.type
_entity.pdbx_description
1 polymer ?
#
loop_
_entity_poly.entity_id
_entity_poly.type
_entity_poly.pdbx_seq_one_letter_code
_entity_poly.pdbx_strand_id
1 'polypeptide(L)'
;SEHSRHWFFRGRLLIDGEEMPHHLIALVRDTLDRHPNNSTIAFRDNSSAIRGYAVQTIVPAMPGRPCPVLPVTADYDVIFTAETHNFPSGVAPFPGAETGTKARRT
;
A
#
# COMPACT_ATOMS: atom_id res chain seq x y z
N SER A 1 14.28 11.46 7.32
CA SER A 1 13.55 12.18 8.38
C SER A 1 12.67 11.20 9.16
N GLU A 2 11.98 11.63 10.22
CA GLU A 2 10.98 10.81 10.92
C GLU A 2 9.95 10.24 9.91
N HIS A 3 9.45 11.10 9.01
CA HIS A 3 8.54 10.73 7.93
C HIS A 3 9.00 9.56 7.05
N SER A 4 10.32 9.37 6.83
CA SER A 4 10.82 8.23 6.05
C SER A 4 11.07 6.98 6.90
N ARG A 5 11.43 7.17 8.18
CA ARG A 5 11.93 6.09 9.05
C ARG A 5 10.87 5.55 10.01
N HIS A 6 9.76 6.25 10.17
CA HIS A 6 8.59 5.85 10.96
C HIS A 6 8.96 5.44 12.40
N TRP A 7 9.92 6.14 13.01
CA TRP A 7 10.41 5.81 14.35
C TRP A 7 9.33 5.89 15.41
N PHE A 8 8.41 6.85 15.30
CA PHE A 8 7.29 6.99 16.22
C PHE A 8 6.45 5.71 16.28
N PHE A 9 6.14 5.11 15.11
CA PHE A 9 5.36 3.87 15.03
C PHE A 9 6.08 2.64 15.58
N ARG A 10 7.41 2.69 15.71
CA ARG A 10 8.26 1.63 16.27
C ARG A 10 8.74 1.94 17.70
N GLY A 11 8.36 3.09 18.25
CA GLY A 11 8.79 3.53 19.58
C GLY A 11 8.16 2.72 20.70
N ARG A 12 8.81 2.75 21.87
CA ARG A 12 8.21 2.26 23.12
C ARG A 12 7.04 3.17 23.50
N LEU A 13 5.92 2.57 23.87
CA LEU A 13 4.71 3.29 24.23
C LEU A 13 4.52 3.19 25.74
N LEU A 14 4.49 4.35 26.42
CA LEU A 14 4.09 4.44 27.82
C LEU A 14 2.74 5.12 27.90
N ILE A 15 1.77 4.48 28.55
CA ILE A 15 0.42 5.03 28.80
C ILE A 15 0.26 5.10 30.31
N ASP A 16 0.01 6.30 30.84
CA ASP A 16 -0.14 6.55 32.29
C ASP A 16 1.03 6.02 33.15
N GLY A 17 2.22 6.01 32.58
CA GLY A 17 3.45 5.52 33.23
C GLY A 17 3.73 4.03 33.07
N GLU A 18 2.80 3.26 32.48
CA GLU A 18 2.97 1.84 32.20
C GLU A 18 3.48 1.61 30.78
N GLU A 19 4.52 0.79 30.63
CA GLU A 19 5.03 0.41 29.31
C GLU A 19 4.14 -0.65 28.66
N MET A 20 3.71 -0.38 27.44
CA MET A 20 2.86 -1.27 26.66
C MET A 20 3.70 -2.39 26.00
N PRO A 21 3.18 -3.62 25.92
CA PRO A 21 3.91 -4.78 25.41
C PRO A 21 4.20 -4.71 23.91
N HIS A 22 3.46 -3.88 23.16
CA HIS A 22 3.56 -3.76 21.72
C HIS A 22 3.63 -2.29 21.29
N HIS A 23 4.49 -1.99 20.32
CA HIS A 23 4.52 -0.70 19.63
C HIS A 23 3.42 -0.61 18.55
N LEU A 24 3.06 0.60 18.11
CA LEU A 24 1.92 0.85 17.23
C LEU A 24 1.91 -0.01 15.95
N ILE A 25 3.06 -0.17 15.27
CA ILE A 25 3.10 -0.98 14.03
C ILE A 25 2.92 -2.48 14.29
N ALA A 26 3.22 -2.97 15.49
CA ALA A 26 2.97 -4.37 15.85
C ALA A 26 1.47 -4.61 16.01
N LEU A 27 0.74 -3.67 16.61
CA LEU A 27 -0.72 -3.76 16.73
C LEU A 27 -1.39 -3.80 15.35
N VAL A 28 -0.89 -3.02 14.38
CA VAL A 28 -1.40 -3.08 13.01
C VAL A 28 -1.08 -4.43 12.35
N ARG A 29 0.13 -4.98 12.56
CA ARG A 29 0.52 -6.30 12.03
C ARG A 29 -0.28 -7.45 12.65
N ASP A 30 -0.62 -7.37 13.93
CA ASP A 30 -1.42 -8.40 14.64
C ASP A 30 -2.77 -8.63 13.95
N THR A 31 -3.36 -7.59 13.33
CA THR A 31 -4.61 -7.75 12.56
C THR A 31 -4.45 -8.70 11.37
N LEU A 32 -3.30 -8.70 10.72
CA LEU A 32 -2.96 -9.62 9.63
C LEU A 32 -2.65 -11.02 10.17
N ASP A 33 -1.91 -11.11 11.27
CA ASP A 33 -1.54 -12.39 11.89
C ASP A 33 -2.80 -13.18 12.34
N ARG A 34 -3.84 -12.46 12.82
CA ARG A 34 -5.14 -13.06 13.16
C ARG A 34 -5.98 -13.46 11.95
N HIS A 35 -5.82 -12.78 10.81
CA HIS A 35 -6.64 -12.99 9.61
C HIS A 35 -5.81 -13.00 8.31
N PRO A 36 -4.94 -14.00 8.11
CA PRO A 36 -3.99 -13.99 6.99
C PRO A 36 -4.62 -14.36 5.64
N ASN A 37 -5.82 -14.95 5.65
CA ASN A 37 -6.35 -15.78 4.55
C ASN A 37 -6.50 -15.08 3.19
N ASN A 38 -6.59 -13.74 3.17
CA ASN A 38 -6.90 -12.99 1.96
C ASN A 38 -5.77 -12.04 1.52
N SER A 39 -4.70 -11.88 2.29
CA SER A 39 -3.61 -10.98 1.90
C SER A 39 -2.59 -11.71 1.02
N THR A 40 -2.26 -11.13 -0.13
CA THR A 40 -1.19 -11.63 -1.01
C THR A 40 0.08 -10.78 -0.89
N ILE A 41 -0.05 -9.48 -0.57
CA ILE A 41 1.06 -8.59 -0.22
C ILE A 41 0.68 -7.74 1.01
N ALA A 42 1.53 -7.77 2.05
CA ALA A 42 1.42 -6.87 3.19
C ALA A 42 2.80 -6.54 3.79
N PHE A 43 3.02 -5.26 4.11
CA PHE A 43 4.25 -4.74 4.76
C PHE A 43 5.59 -5.06 4.07
N ARG A 44 5.56 -5.44 2.79
CA ARG A 44 6.74 -5.80 1.99
C ARG A 44 6.90 -4.95 0.72
N ASP A 45 5.96 -4.05 0.47
CA ASP A 45 5.94 -3.13 -0.66
C ASP A 45 5.31 -1.80 -0.22
N ASN A 46 5.32 -0.78 -1.09
CA ASN A 46 4.63 0.50 -0.92
C ASN A 46 3.10 0.38 -1.12
N SER A 47 2.61 -0.82 -1.37
CA SER A 47 1.19 -1.13 -1.51
C SER A 47 0.88 -2.46 -0.84
N SER A 48 -0.40 -2.68 -0.59
CA SER A 48 -0.94 -3.96 -0.10
C SER A 48 -1.83 -4.58 -1.16
N ALA A 49 -1.92 -5.90 -1.18
CA ALA A 49 -2.77 -6.63 -2.11
C ALA A 49 -3.58 -7.69 -1.38
N ILE A 50 -4.83 -7.86 -1.82
CA ILE A 50 -5.68 -8.98 -1.44
C ILE A 50 -5.88 -9.90 -2.62
N ARG A 51 -6.10 -11.19 -2.33
CA ARG A 51 -6.39 -12.19 -3.36
C ARG A 51 -7.63 -11.75 -4.13
N GLY A 52 -7.46 -11.63 -5.44
CA GLY A 52 -8.57 -11.32 -6.33
C GLY A 52 -9.12 -12.58 -6.98
N TYR A 53 -9.39 -12.49 -8.27
CA TYR A 53 -10.12 -13.53 -9.01
C TYR A 53 -9.69 -13.58 -10.48
N ALA A 54 -10.03 -14.69 -11.13
CA ALA A 54 -9.86 -14.87 -12.55
C ALA A 54 -10.72 -13.88 -13.34
N VAL A 55 -10.08 -13.11 -14.21
CA VAL A 55 -10.72 -12.13 -15.10
C VAL A 55 -10.39 -12.44 -16.55
N GLN A 56 -11.33 -12.15 -17.44
CA GLN A 56 -11.03 -12.06 -18.87
C GLN A 56 -10.42 -10.70 -19.16
N THR A 57 -9.23 -10.70 -19.75
CA THR A 57 -8.45 -9.50 -20.06
C THR A 57 -7.79 -9.66 -21.43
N ILE A 58 -7.13 -8.61 -21.90
CA ILE A 58 -6.34 -8.64 -23.13
C ILE A 58 -4.87 -8.38 -22.82
N VAL A 59 -3.99 -9.17 -23.41
CA VAL A 59 -2.53 -9.02 -23.27
C VAL A 59 -1.86 -9.00 -24.64
N PRO A 60 -0.73 -8.29 -24.81
CA PRO A 60 0.04 -8.37 -26.05
C PRO A 60 0.58 -9.78 -26.23
N ALA A 61 0.48 -10.33 -27.44
CA ALA A 61 1.01 -11.66 -27.75
C ALA A 61 2.54 -11.75 -27.56
N MET A 62 3.24 -10.63 -27.76
CA MET A 62 4.69 -10.49 -27.56
C MET A 62 5.02 -9.13 -26.92
N PRO A 63 5.15 -9.06 -25.59
CA PRO A 63 5.57 -7.84 -24.91
C PRO A 63 6.89 -7.28 -25.48
N GLY A 64 6.98 -5.96 -25.66
CA GLY A 64 8.18 -5.27 -26.14
C GLY A 64 8.36 -5.21 -27.66
N ARG A 65 7.39 -5.70 -28.46
CA ARG A 65 7.37 -5.55 -29.92
C ARG A 65 5.95 -5.24 -30.42
N PRO A 66 5.78 -4.62 -31.60
CA PRO A 66 4.48 -4.50 -32.23
C PRO A 66 3.88 -5.89 -32.47
N CYS A 67 2.71 -6.15 -31.90
CA CYS A 67 2.02 -7.43 -32.01
C CYS A 67 0.50 -7.27 -31.77
N PRO A 68 -0.32 -8.25 -32.19
CA PRO A 68 -1.74 -8.30 -31.83
C PRO A 68 -1.94 -8.46 -30.32
N VAL A 69 -3.09 -7.97 -29.82
CA VAL A 69 -3.58 -8.24 -28.46
C VAL A 69 -4.52 -9.44 -28.49
N LEU A 70 -4.42 -10.31 -27.49
CA LEU A 70 -5.19 -11.56 -27.41
C LEU A 70 -6.00 -11.61 -26.11
N PRO A 71 -7.23 -12.15 -26.14
CA PRO A 71 -7.99 -12.40 -24.92
C PRO A 71 -7.37 -13.54 -24.13
N VAL A 72 -7.26 -13.37 -22.82
CA VAL A 72 -6.76 -14.38 -21.88
C VAL A 72 -7.60 -14.37 -20.61
N THR A 73 -7.61 -15.49 -19.90
CA THR A 73 -8.06 -15.54 -18.51
C THR A 73 -6.83 -15.45 -17.61
N ALA A 74 -6.81 -14.50 -16.69
CA ALA A 74 -5.71 -14.28 -15.76
C ALA A 74 -6.23 -13.97 -14.36
N ASP A 75 -5.50 -14.39 -13.33
CA ASP A 75 -5.83 -14.04 -11.93
C ASP A 75 -5.26 -12.66 -11.60
N TYR A 76 -6.15 -11.71 -11.29
CA TYR A 76 -5.77 -10.36 -10.90
C TYR A 76 -6.08 -10.12 -9.43
N ASP A 77 -5.06 -9.83 -8.65
CA ASP A 77 -5.19 -9.38 -7.27
C ASP A 77 -5.59 -7.91 -7.19
N VAL A 78 -6.23 -7.51 -6.08
CA VAL A 78 -6.65 -6.14 -5.86
C VAL A 78 -5.64 -5.42 -4.98
N ILE A 79 -5.02 -4.36 -5.52
CA ILE A 79 -3.99 -3.57 -4.85
C ILE A 79 -4.61 -2.31 -4.25
N PHE A 80 -4.19 -1.97 -3.03
CA PHE A 80 -4.59 -0.76 -2.32
C PHE A 80 -3.38 -0.03 -1.73
N THR A 81 -3.36 1.28 -1.91
CA THR A 81 -2.43 2.20 -1.25
C THR A 81 -3.15 3.47 -0.81
N ALA A 82 -2.72 4.03 0.31
CA ALA A 82 -3.21 5.29 0.83
C ALA A 82 -2.03 6.14 1.29
N GLU A 83 -1.87 7.31 0.68
CA GLU A 83 -0.82 8.28 1.02
C GLU A 83 -1.43 9.66 1.28
N THR A 84 -0.82 10.41 2.18
CA THR A 84 -1.23 11.78 2.54
C THR A 84 -0.14 12.77 2.19
N HIS A 85 -0.53 13.96 1.73
CA HIS A 85 0.41 15.03 1.35
C HIS A 85 0.11 16.33 2.13
N ASN A 86 -0.06 16.18 3.44
CA ASN A 86 -0.67 17.20 4.31
C ASN A 86 0.11 18.53 4.33
N PHE A 87 1.44 18.49 4.50
CA PHE A 87 2.24 19.71 4.64
C PHE A 87 2.21 20.58 3.37
N PRO A 88 2.46 20.04 2.15
CA PRO A 88 2.41 20.88 0.95
C PRO A 88 0.99 21.31 0.57
N SER A 89 -0.03 20.49 0.85
CA SER A 89 -1.43 20.90 0.67
C SER A 89 -1.84 22.04 1.61
N GLY A 90 -1.27 22.13 2.81
CA GLY A 90 -1.47 23.26 3.73
C GLY A 90 -0.82 24.56 3.26
N VAL A 91 0.25 24.48 2.47
CA VAL A 91 0.95 25.65 1.90
C VAL A 91 0.34 26.09 0.57
N ALA A 92 0.00 25.15 -0.30
CA ALA A 92 -0.59 25.42 -1.62
C ALA A 92 -1.56 24.28 -2.01
N PRO A 93 -2.89 24.47 -1.86
CA PRO A 93 -3.87 23.39 -1.96
C PRO A 93 -3.89 22.67 -3.31
N PHE A 94 -3.93 23.41 -4.42
CA PHE A 94 -4.02 22.84 -5.78
C PHE A 94 -2.79 22.01 -6.17
N PRO A 95 -1.56 22.56 -6.17
CA PRO A 95 -0.38 21.76 -6.52
C PRO A 95 -0.10 20.64 -5.51
N GLY A 96 -0.41 20.83 -4.22
CA GLY A 96 -0.22 19.81 -3.20
C GLY A 96 -1.11 18.57 -3.37
N ALA A 97 -2.36 18.75 -3.83
CA ALA A 97 -3.27 17.65 -4.12
C ALA A 97 -2.89 16.89 -5.41
N GLU A 98 -2.41 17.61 -6.43
CA GLU A 98 -1.97 17.00 -7.69
C GLU A 98 -0.75 16.10 -7.51
N THR A 99 0.27 16.52 -6.75
CA THR A 99 1.44 15.68 -6.49
C THR A 99 1.10 14.48 -5.62
N GLY A 100 0.20 14.63 -4.64
CA GLY A 100 -0.30 13.52 -3.83
C GLY A 100 -1.07 12.47 -4.64
N THR A 101 -1.73 12.87 -5.73
CA THR A 101 -2.40 11.93 -6.65
C THR A 101 -1.41 11.25 -7.60
N LYS A 102 -0.38 11.98 -8.05
CA LYS A 102 0.66 11.44 -8.94
C LYS A 102 1.60 10.45 -8.25
N ALA A 103 1.92 10.66 -6.97
CA ALA A 103 2.77 9.74 -6.20
C ALA A 103 2.15 8.34 -6.02
N ARG A 104 0.81 8.23 -6.07
CA ARG A 104 0.07 6.96 -5.89
C ARG A 104 -0.01 6.06 -7.12
N ARG A 105 0.52 6.47 -8.28
CA ARG A 105 0.53 5.61 -9.47
C ARG A 105 1.75 4.71 -9.45
N THR A 106 1.61 3.53 -8.87
CA THR A 106 2.49 2.37 -9.09
C THR A 106 2.05 1.57 -10.31
#